data_AF-A0A2R4U4U1-F1
#
_entry.id   AF-A0A2R4U4U1-F1
#
_cell.length_a   1.000
_cell.length_b   1.000
_cell.length_c   1.000
_cell.angle_alpha   90.00
_cell.angle_beta   90.00
_cell.angle_gamma   90.00
#
_symmetry.space_group_name_H-M   'P 1'
#
loop_
_entity.id
_entity.type
_entity.pdbx_description
1 polymer ?
#
loop_
_entity_poly.entity_id
_entity_poly.type
_entity_poly.pdbx_seq_one_letter_code
_entity_poly.pdbx_strand_id
1 'polypeptide(L)'
;FDDYLLPAEKFAALKREQALPLAINPNSDQYLEERLQLLDEQLATVTRLAKDNELPDAILTESGLKITPLDAAVPDRAQALIDQTSQLLPRIKITELLMDVDDWTGFSRHFTHLKDGAEAKDRTLLLSAILGDAINLGLTKMAESSPGLTYAKLSWLQAWHIRDETYS
;
A
#
# COMPACT_ATOMS: atom_id res chain seq x y z
N PHE A 1 -16.49 -0.29 -25.93
CA PHE A 1 -15.08 -0.73 -25.88
C PHE A 1 -14.35 -0.37 -27.17
N ASP A 2 -14.99 -0.52 -28.34
CA ASP A 2 -14.37 -0.21 -29.65
C ASP A 2 -14.17 1.29 -29.96
N ASP A 3 -14.93 2.19 -29.31
CA ASP A 3 -14.83 3.65 -29.55
C ASP A 3 -13.49 4.29 -29.12
N TYR A 4 -12.66 3.56 -28.36
CA TYR A 4 -11.33 4.01 -27.92
C TYR A 4 -10.19 3.42 -28.76
N LEU A 5 -10.48 2.54 -29.71
CA LEU A 5 -9.47 1.91 -30.56
C LEU A 5 -9.23 2.73 -31.82
N LEU A 6 -7.97 2.85 -32.21
CA LEU A 6 -7.62 3.46 -33.48
C LEU A 6 -8.08 2.53 -34.63
N PRO A 7 -8.87 2.99 -35.62
CA PRO A 7 -9.29 2.15 -36.73
C PRO A 7 -8.10 1.53 -37.47
N ALA A 8 -8.20 0.27 -37.87
CA ALA A 8 -7.08 -0.49 -38.46
C ALA A 8 -6.46 0.20 -39.70
N GLU A 9 -7.31 0.77 -40.56
CA GLU A 9 -6.92 1.58 -41.72
C GLU A 9 -6.05 2.79 -41.32
N LYS A 10 -6.49 3.52 -40.29
CA LYS A 10 -5.79 4.70 -39.76
C LYS A 10 -4.47 4.30 -39.09
N PHE A 11 -4.46 3.18 -38.38
CA PHE A 11 -3.24 2.63 -37.77
C PHE A 11 -2.21 2.23 -38.84
N ALA A 12 -2.64 1.55 -39.90
CA ALA A 12 -1.77 1.14 -41.00
C ALA A 12 -1.17 2.34 -41.74
N ALA A 13 -1.94 3.42 -41.95
CA ALA A 13 -1.45 4.67 -42.51
C ALA A 13 -0.37 5.33 -41.61
N LEU A 14 -0.68 5.55 -40.33
CA LEU A 14 0.25 6.15 -39.37
C LEU A 14 1.53 5.33 -39.18
N LYS A 15 1.42 4.00 -39.18
CA LYS A 15 2.58 3.10 -39.09
C LYS A 15 3.49 3.21 -40.32
N ARG A 16 2.91 3.33 -41.52
CA ARG A 16 3.66 3.47 -42.78
C ARG A 16 4.37 4.83 -42.85
N GLU A 17 3.74 5.87 -42.33
CA GLU A 17 4.25 7.25 -42.28
C GLU A 17 5.19 7.52 -41.09
N GLN A 18 5.43 6.53 -40.23
CA GLN A 18 6.17 6.68 -38.96
C GLN A 18 5.62 7.81 -38.06
N ALA A 19 4.32 8.12 -38.17
CA ALA A 19 3.65 9.23 -37.50
C ALA A 19 2.80 8.78 -36.29
N LEU A 20 3.05 7.57 -35.78
CA LEU A 20 2.36 7.11 -34.57
C LEU A 20 2.76 8.02 -33.40
N PRO A 21 1.80 8.52 -32.60
CA PRO A 21 2.07 9.42 -31.47
C PRO A 21 2.61 8.64 -30.26
N LEU A 22 3.69 7.90 -30.46
CA LEU A 22 4.39 7.16 -29.43
C LEU A 22 5.60 7.99 -28.99
N ALA A 23 5.70 8.24 -27.68
CA ALA A 23 6.84 8.95 -27.09
C ALA A 23 8.12 8.08 -27.01
N ILE A 24 8.09 6.89 -27.61
CA ILE A 24 9.15 5.89 -27.58
C ILE A 24 9.49 5.45 -28.99
N ASN A 25 10.69 4.89 -29.16
CA ASN A 25 11.09 4.29 -30.42
C ASN A 25 10.13 3.13 -30.79
N PRO A 26 9.45 3.18 -31.94
CA PRO A 26 8.51 2.14 -32.36
C PRO A 26 9.22 0.86 -32.85
N ASN A 27 10.55 0.88 -33.02
CA ASN A 27 11.36 -0.31 -33.26
C ASN A 27 11.63 -1.03 -31.94
N SER A 28 11.06 -2.23 -31.79
CA SER A 28 11.16 -3.02 -30.55
C SER A 28 12.59 -3.34 -30.16
N ASP A 29 13.40 -3.75 -31.12
CA ASP A 29 14.75 -4.26 -30.85
C ASP A 29 15.66 -3.12 -30.40
N GLN A 30 15.56 -1.99 -31.11
CA GLN A 30 16.31 -0.78 -30.77
C GLN A 30 15.84 -0.17 -29.44
N TYR A 31 14.52 -0.14 -29.18
CA TYR A 31 13.99 0.33 -27.90
C TYR A 31 14.49 -0.55 -26.74
N LEU A 32 14.48 -1.87 -26.90
CA LEU A 32 14.97 -2.79 -25.86
C LEU A 32 16.47 -2.61 -25.62
N GLU A 33 17.27 -2.46 -26.68
CA GLU A 33 18.70 -2.19 -26.58
C GLU A 33 18.97 -0.89 -25.81
N GLU A 34 18.28 0.20 -26.17
CA GLU A 34 18.37 1.50 -25.47
C GLU A 34 17.97 1.38 -23.99
N ARG A 35 16.91 0.62 -23.66
CA ARG A 35 16.44 0.42 -22.28
C ARG A 35 17.40 -0.44 -21.45
N LEU A 36 18.00 -1.46 -22.05
CA LEU A 36 19.00 -2.31 -21.39
C LEU A 36 20.28 -1.53 -21.12
N GLN A 37 20.75 -0.75 -22.10
CA GLN A 37 21.91 0.11 -21.92
C GLN A 37 21.67 1.14 -20.81
N LEU A 38 20.52 1.81 -20.81
CA LEU A 38 20.15 2.73 -19.74
C LEU A 38 20.10 2.02 -18.37
N LEU A 39 19.54 0.81 -18.31
CA LEU A 39 19.48 0.03 -17.07
C LEU A 39 20.89 -0.26 -16.54
N ASP A 40 21.81 -0.72 -17.39
CA ASP A 40 23.19 -1.01 -17.02
C ASP A 40 23.92 0.24 -16.52
N GLU A 41 23.75 1.38 -17.19
CA GLU A 41 24.32 2.67 -16.77
C GLU A 41 23.78 3.12 -15.39
N GLN A 42 22.48 2.98 -15.16
CA GLN A 42 21.86 3.33 -13.88
C GLN A 42 22.29 2.35 -12.77
N LEU A 43 22.38 1.05 -13.05
CA LEU A 43 22.84 0.05 -12.08
C LEU A 43 24.30 0.28 -11.68
N ALA A 44 25.17 0.62 -12.64
CA ALA A 44 26.56 0.98 -12.35
C ALA A 44 26.63 2.22 -11.45
N THR A 45 25.80 3.24 -11.73
CA THR A 45 25.71 4.47 -10.95
C THR A 45 25.23 4.18 -9.53
N VAL A 46 24.13 3.43 -9.37
CA VAL A 46 23.57 3.03 -8.07
C VAL A 46 24.57 2.20 -7.29
N THR A 47 25.28 1.26 -7.93
CA THR A 47 26.29 0.42 -7.27
C THR A 47 27.44 1.25 -6.70
N ARG A 48 27.91 2.24 -7.46
CA ARG A 48 28.95 3.17 -7.00
C ARG A 48 28.46 4.00 -5.80
N LEU A 49 27.30 4.64 -5.94
CA LEU A 49 26.71 5.45 -4.86
C LEU A 49 26.40 4.62 -3.61
N ALA A 50 25.93 3.38 -3.76
CA ALA A 50 25.66 2.48 -2.65
C ALA A 50 26.93 2.12 -1.87
N LYS A 51 28.04 1.87 -2.59
CA LYS A 51 29.33 1.56 -1.98
C LYS A 51 29.88 2.75 -1.16
N ASP A 52 29.67 3.96 -1.65
CA ASP A 52 30.16 5.19 -1.02
C ASP A 52 29.16 5.77 0.01
N ASN A 53 28.02 5.10 0.24
CA ASN A 53 26.89 5.59 1.06
C ASN A 53 26.34 6.96 0.61
N GLU A 54 26.35 7.22 -0.70
CA GLU A 54 25.92 8.47 -1.34
C GLU A 54 24.59 8.30 -2.10
N LEU A 55 23.86 7.21 -1.87
CA LEU A 55 22.54 7.05 -2.47
C LEU A 55 21.59 8.15 -1.96
N PRO A 56 20.87 8.85 -2.86
CA PRO A 56 19.85 9.80 -2.44
C PRO A 56 18.70 9.05 -1.77
N ASP A 57 18.29 9.53 -0.59
CA ASP A 57 17.16 9.02 0.17
C ASP A 57 17.16 7.50 0.42
N ALA A 58 18.34 6.86 0.39
CA ALA A 58 18.46 5.44 0.64
C ALA A 58 19.85 5.07 1.17
N ILE A 59 19.92 4.00 1.96
CA ILE A 59 21.17 3.42 2.47
C ILE A 59 21.07 1.91 2.31
N LEU A 60 22.14 1.29 1.82
CA LEU A 60 22.24 -0.16 1.79
C LEU A 60 22.89 -0.65 3.09
N THR A 61 22.16 -1.44 3.87
CA THR A 61 22.62 -2.00 5.16
C THR A 61 22.80 -3.52 5.04
N GLU A 62 23.42 -4.16 6.03
CA GLU A 62 23.52 -5.64 6.08
C GLU A 62 22.15 -6.34 6.06
N SER A 63 21.12 -5.67 6.57
CA SER A 63 19.72 -6.11 6.55
C SER A 63 18.95 -5.79 5.27
N GLY A 64 19.60 -5.14 4.29
CA GLY A 64 19.00 -4.75 3.01
C GLY A 64 18.88 -3.24 2.80
N LEU A 65 18.07 -2.85 1.82
CA LEU A 65 17.84 -1.47 1.42
C LEU A 65 16.92 -0.76 2.43
N LYS A 66 17.39 0.34 3.00
CA LYS A 66 16.59 1.25 3.82
C LYS A 66 16.35 2.53 3.04
N ILE A 67 15.08 2.87 2.79
CA ILE A 67 14.68 4.12 2.18
C ILE A 67 14.42 5.15 3.28
N THR A 68 14.94 6.36 3.12
CA THR A 68 14.68 7.49 4.00
C THR A 68 13.21 7.88 3.90
N PRO A 69 12.46 7.94 5.02
CA PRO A 69 11.09 8.40 5.01
C PRO A 69 11.01 9.83 4.46
N LEU A 70 9.97 10.12 3.68
CA LEU A 70 9.70 11.49 3.26
C LEU A 70 9.36 12.35 4.48
N ASP A 71 9.97 13.52 4.58
CA ASP A 71 9.54 14.53 5.55
C ASP A 71 8.12 14.98 5.20
N ALA A 72 7.31 15.17 6.23
CA ALA A 72 5.95 15.67 6.08
C ALA A 72 5.99 17.09 5.49
N ALA A 73 5.65 17.23 4.21
CA ALA A 73 5.57 18.53 3.53
C ALA A 73 4.27 19.30 3.86
N VAL A 74 3.76 19.16 5.08
CA VAL A 74 2.52 19.81 5.51
C VAL A 74 2.84 21.28 5.84
N PRO A 75 2.23 22.27 5.16
CA PRO A 75 2.47 23.68 5.48
C PRO A 75 2.04 24.00 6.92
N ASP A 76 2.77 24.89 7.61
CA ASP A 76 2.50 25.24 9.02
C ASP A 76 1.03 25.65 9.29
N ARG A 77 0.40 26.36 8.34
CA ARG A 77 -1.01 26.74 8.43
C ARG A 77 -1.95 25.53 8.42
N ALA A 78 -1.64 24.50 7.63
CA ALA A 78 -2.41 23.27 7.58
C ALA A 78 -2.24 22.49 8.89
N GLN A 79 -1.03 22.42 9.43
CA GLN A 79 -0.78 21.79 10.73
C GLN A 79 -1.56 22.50 11.85
N ALA A 80 -1.56 23.84 11.88
CA ALA A 80 -2.33 24.60 12.86
C ALA A 80 -3.85 24.33 12.78
N LEU A 81 -4.38 24.15 11.56
CA LEU A 81 -5.79 23.79 11.37
C LEU A 81 -6.09 22.36 11.81
N ILE A 82 -5.19 21.40 11.53
CA ILE A 82 -5.29 20.02 12.01
C ILE A 82 -5.34 20.00 13.54
N ASP A 83 -4.46 20.74 14.19
CA ASP A 83 -4.39 20.79 15.67
C ASP A 83 -5.67 21.38 16.27
N GLN A 84 -6.15 22.50 15.72
CA GLN A 84 -7.41 23.13 16.14
C GLN A 84 -8.60 22.18 15.96
N THR A 85 -8.70 21.53 14.80
CA THR A 85 -9.81 20.62 14.51
C THR A 85 -9.76 19.38 15.41
N SER A 86 -8.56 18.84 15.64
CA SER A 86 -8.35 17.68 16.51
C SER A 86 -8.72 17.97 17.97
N GLN A 87 -8.58 19.21 18.44
CA GLN A 87 -9.03 19.63 19.78
C GLN A 87 -10.55 19.67 19.93
N LEU A 88 -11.30 19.82 18.83
CA LEU A 88 -12.76 19.82 18.84
C LEU A 88 -13.34 18.40 18.84
N LEU A 89 -12.54 17.39 18.47
CA LEU A 89 -12.98 16.01 18.41
C LEU A 89 -12.81 15.32 19.77
N PRO A 90 -13.78 14.50 20.21
CA PRO A 90 -13.65 13.73 21.43
C PRO A 90 -12.51 12.71 21.29
N ARG A 91 -11.76 12.50 22.37
CA ARG A 91 -10.75 11.43 22.44
C ARG A 91 -11.46 10.10 22.66
N ILE A 92 -11.71 9.38 21.58
CA ILE A 92 -12.28 8.04 21.59
C ILE A 92 -11.22 7.02 21.16
N LYS A 93 -11.29 5.79 21.67
CA LYS A 93 -10.43 4.72 21.17
C LYS A 93 -10.93 4.33 19.79
N ILE A 94 -10.02 4.23 18.82
CA ILE A 94 -10.39 3.87 17.44
C ILE A 94 -11.13 2.53 17.37
N THR A 95 -10.81 1.58 18.25
CA THR A 95 -11.53 0.29 18.34
C THR A 95 -12.96 0.44 18.85
N GLU A 96 -13.26 1.43 19.70
CA GLU A 96 -14.63 1.75 20.12
C GLU A 96 -15.43 2.37 18.97
N LEU A 97 -14.82 3.30 18.22
CA LEU A 97 -15.44 3.83 17.01
C LEU A 97 -15.74 2.72 15.99
N LEU A 98 -14.82 1.79 15.81
CA LEU A 98 -15.02 0.65 14.91
C LEU A 98 -16.13 -0.30 15.41
N MET A 99 -16.30 -0.46 16.72
CA MET A 99 -17.43 -1.21 17.28
C MET A 99 -18.76 -0.53 16.95
N ASP A 100 -18.86 0.80 17.08
CA ASP A 100 -20.07 1.54 16.72
C ASP A 100 -20.41 1.39 15.23
N VAL A 101 -19.39 1.48 14.36
CA VAL A 101 -19.55 1.28 12.91
C VAL A 101 -19.98 -0.15 12.59
N ASP A 102 -19.42 -1.14 13.29
CA ASP A 102 -19.85 -2.53 13.16
C ASP A 102 -21.29 -2.72 13.61
N ASP A 103 -21.72 -2.11 14.72
CA ASP A 103 -23.11 -2.19 15.17
C ASP A 103 -24.09 -1.55 14.16
N TRP A 104 -23.66 -0.54 13.39
CA TRP A 104 -24.48 0.08 12.34
C TRP A 104 -24.55 -0.73 11.05
N THR A 105 -23.43 -1.32 10.64
CA THR A 105 -23.28 -1.93 9.31
C THR A 105 -23.31 -3.46 9.35
N GLY A 106 -23.02 -4.04 10.51
CA GLY A 106 -22.83 -5.46 10.79
C GLY A 106 -21.66 -6.09 10.02
N PHE A 107 -20.65 -5.32 9.60
CA PHE A 107 -19.65 -5.79 8.65
C PHE A 107 -18.84 -6.98 9.17
N SER A 108 -18.69 -7.12 10.50
CA SER A 108 -17.95 -8.22 11.13
C SER A 108 -18.52 -9.60 10.81
N ARG A 109 -19.81 -9.70 10.42
CA ARG A 109 -20.46 -10.96 9.99
C ARG A 109 -19.78 -11.62 8.79
N HIS A 110 -19.03 -10.85 8.00
CA HIS A 110 -18.31 -11.36 6.81
C HIS A 110 -16.97 -12.00 7.17
N PHE A 111 -16.46 -11.76 8.39
CA PHE A 111 -15.19 -12.30 8.89
C PHE A 111 -15.41 -13.65 9.59
N THR A 112 -15.92 -14.60 8.82
CA THR A 112 -16.30 -15.92 9.33
C THR A 112 -15.09 -16.85 9.44
N HIS A 113 -15.15 -17.73 10.43
CA HIS A 113 -14.19 -18.78 10.65
C HIS A 113 -14.13 -19.72 9.43
N LEU A 114 -12.91 -20.01 8.97
CA LEU A 114 -12.65 -20.72 7.72
C LEU A 114 -13.31 -22.10 7.63
N LYS A 115 -13.45 -22.80 8.76
CA LYS A 115 -13.88 -24.21 8.77
C LYS A 115 -15.40 -24.40 8.87
N ASP A 116 -16.06 -23.59 9.68
CA ASP A 116 -17.45 -23.79 10.09
C ASP A 116 -18.34 -22.57 9.81
N GLY A 117 -17.77 -21.48 9.27
CA GLY A 117 -18.50 -20.27 8.94
C GLY A 117 -18.96 -19.46 10.16
N ALA A 118 -18.50 -19.78 11.37
CA ALA A 118 -18.90 -19.08 12.57
C ALA A 118 -18.32 -17.66 12.64
N GLU A 119 -19.08 -16.70 13.16
CA GLU A 119 -18.57 -15.35 13.41
C GLU A 119 -17.47 -15.34 14.48
N ALA A 120 -16.60 -14.33 14.43
CA ALA A 120 -15.58 -14.14 15.46
C ALA A 120 -16.22 -13.84 16.82
N LYS A 121 -15.92 -14.67 17.82
CA LYS A 121 -16.47 -14.51 19.18
C LYS A 121 -15.97 -13.23 19.86
N ASP A 122 -14.72 -12.88 19.62
CA ASP A 122 -14.08 -11.69 20.17
C ASP A 122 -14.00 -10.60 19.10
N ARG A 123 -15.02 -9.72 19.09
CA ARG A 123 -15.12 -8.61 18.14
C ARG A 123 -13.97 -7.61 18.32
N THR A 124 -13.55 -7.33 19.55
CA THR A 124 -12.43 -6.43 19.81
C THR A 124 -11.12 -6.97 19.22
N LEU A 125 -10.88 -8.27 19.35
CA LEU A 125 -9.72 -8.93 18.75
C LEU A 125 -9.78 -8.89 17.22
N LEU A 126 -10.96 -9.12 16.63
CA LEU A 126 -11.18 -9.00 15.18
C LEU A 126 -10.89 -7.59 14.67
N LEU A 127 -11.50 -6.57 15.29
CA LEU A 127 -11.32 -5.17 14.91
C LEU A 127 -9.87 -4.71 15.07
N SER A 128 -9.16 -5.23 16.08
CA SER A 128 -7.73 -4.92 16.28
C SER A 128 -6.87 -5.52 15.17
N ALA A 129 -7.18 -6.74 14.70
CA ALA A 129 -6.47 -7.35 13.58
C ALA A 129 -6.75 -6.60 12.27
N ILE A 130 -8.02 -6.29 11.98
CA ILE A 130 -8.42 -5.50 10.80
C ILE A 130 -7.76 -4.13 10.80
N LEU A 131 -7.74 -3.45 11.95
CA LEU A 131 -7.08 -2.14 12.07
C LEU A 131 -5.58 -2.25 11.79
N GLY A 132 -4.93 -3.32 12.28
CA GLY A 132 -3.50 -3.56 12.07
C GLY A 132 -3.14 -3.71 10.59
N ASP A 133 -4.01 -4.37 9.83
CA ASP A 133 -3.90 -4.48 8.38
C ASP A 133 -4.19 -3.13 7.69
N ALA A 134 -5.29 -2.46 8.09
CA ALA A 134 -5.76 -1.22 7.45
C ALA A 134 -4.78 -0.04 7.55
N ILE A 135 -4.01 0.06 8.64
CA ILE A 135 -3.04 1.16 8.84
C ILE A 135 -1.59 0.72 8.59
N ASN A 136 -1.36 -0.46 8.03
CA ASN A 136 -0.03 -1.03 7.78
C ASN A 136 0.86 -1.12 9.05
N LEU A 137 0.25 -1.25 10.23
CA LEU A 137 0.99 -1.37 11.49
C LEU A 137 1.48 -2.80 11.72
N GLY A 138 0.70 -3.78 11.25
CA GLY A 138 0.94 -5.20 11.44
C GLY A 138 0.67 -5.68 12.87
N LEU A 139 0.52 -7.01 13.02
CA LEU A 139 0.05 -7.61 14.26
C LEU A 139 1.03 -7.48 15.44
N THR A 140 2.34 -7.46 15.19
CA THR A 140 3.37 -7.35 16.24
C THR A 140 3.26 -6.01 16.97
N LYS A 141 3.32 -4.91 16.22
CA LYS A 141 3.19 -3.56 16.80
C LYS A 141 1.79 -3.30 17.34
N MET A 142 0.76 -3.91 16.75
CA MET A 142 -0.61 -3.84 17.28
C MET A 142 -0.69 -4.48 18.69
N ALA A 143 -0.07 -5.64 18.88
CA ALA A 143 0.00 -6.31 20.18
C ALA A 143 0.77 -5.48 21.22
N GLU A 144 1.87 -4.85 20.82
CA GLU A 144 2.65 -3.98 21.71
C GLU A 144 1.89 -2.72 22.14
N SER A 145 1.03 -2.19 21.26
CA SER A 145 0.30 -0.93 21.48
C SER A 145 -1.03 -1.12 22.21
N SER A 146 -1.50 -2.36 22.38
CA SER A 146 -2.86 -2.64 22.84
C SER A 146 -2.86 -3.51 24.10
N PRO A 147 -3.32 -2.98 25.25
CA PRO A 147 -3.33 -3.74 26.51
C PRO A 147 -4.16 -5.04 26.40
N GLY A 148 -3.58 -6.17 26.82
CA GLY A 148 -4.27 -7.47 26.89
C GLY A 148 -4.31 -8.28 25.58
N LEU A 149 -3.80 -7.69 24.48
CA LEU A 149 -3.64 -8.35 23.20
C LEU A 149 -2.25 -8.98 23.09
N THR A 150 -2.16 -10.12 22.41
CA THR A 150 -0.88 -10.77 22.12
C THR A 150 -0.80 -11.08 20.64
N TYR A 151 0.41 -11.08 20.09
CA TYR A 151 0.63 -11.45 18.69
C TYR A 151 0.01 -12.81 18.37
N ALA A 152 0.16 -13.80 19.26
CA ALA A 152 -0.38 -15.14 19.07
C ALA A 152 -1.92 -15.14 18.92
N LYS A 153 -2.64 -14.34 19.73
CA LYS A 153 -4.11 -14.21 19.61
C LYS A 153 -4.51 -13.55 18.29
N LEU A 154 -3.83 -12.46 17.93
CA LEU A 154 -4.11 -11.72 16.70
C LEU A 154 -3.81 -12.57 15.46
N SER A 155 -2.65 -13.24 15.43
CA SER A 155 -2.23 -14.09 14.33
C SER A 155 -3.14 -15.30 14.16
N TRP A 156 -3.58 -15.91 15.27
CA TRP A 156 -4.58 -16.98 15.21
C TRP A 156 -5.90 -16.46 14.62
N LEU A 157 -6.41 -15.33 15.12
CA LEU A 157 -7.67 -14.80 14.61
C LEU A 157 -7.57 -14.44 13.13
N GLN A 158 -6.50 -13.76 12.71
CA GLN A 158 -6.28 -13.42 11.30
C GLN A 158 -6.28 -14.67 10.42
N ALA A 159 -5.53 -15.71 10.81
CA ALA A 159 -5.40 -16.95 10.03
C ALA A 159 -6.75 -17.66 9.81
N TRP A 160 -7.69 -17.56 10.75
CA TRP A 160 -8.97 -18.26 10.68
C TRP A 160 -10.13 -17.40 10.17
N HIS A 161 -10.10 -16.09 10.39
CA HIS A 161 -11.24 -15.21 10.14
C HIS A 161 -11.01 -14.15 9.05
N ILE A 162 -9.77 -13.82 8.70
CA ILE A 162 -9.44 -12.74 7.75
C ILE A 162 -8.81 -13.33 6.49
N ARG A 163 -9.37 -12.96 5.34
CA ARG A 163 -8.89 -13.31 3.98
C ARG A 163 -9.24 -12.17 3.01
N ASP A 164 -8.64 -12.16 1.83
CA ASP A 164 -8.93 -11.14 0.82
C ASP A 164 -10.43 -11.07 0.48
N GLU A 165 -11.11 -12.22 0.44
CA GLU A 165 -12.55 -12.27 0.17
C GLU A 165 -13.41 -11.71 1.30
N THR A 166 -12.90 -11.63 2.54
CA THR A 166 -13.65 -11.07 3.68
C THR A 166 -13.70 -9.54 3.65
N TYR A 167 -12.90 -8.91 2.78
CA TYR A 167 -12.87 -7.45 2.57
C TYR A 167 -13.70 -6.98 1.36
N SER A 168 -14.26 -7.89 0.57
CA SER A 168 -15.03 -7.60 -0.66
C SER A 168 -16.54 -7.75 -0.44
#